data_AF-B7TB23-F1
#
_entry.id   AF-B7TB23-F1
#
_cell.length_a   1.000
_cell.length_b   1.000
_cell.length_c   1.000
_cell.angle_alpha   90.00
_cell.angle_beta   90.00
_cell.angle_gamma   90.00
#
_symmetry.space_group_name_H-M   'P 1'
#
loop_
_entity.id
_entity.type
_entity.pdbx_description
1 polymer ?
#
loop_
_entity_poly.entity_id
_entity_poly.type
_entity_poly.pdbx_seq_one_letter_code
_entity_poly.pdbx_strand_id
1 'polypeptide(L)'
;MANLTGLTFGQKEWTPKFVEDINKETCLGCGRCFKVCGHNVLTLLGVNEDGEVVDEDEDDDDVERQVMGIINKDNCVGCEACAKICPKGCYTNVPLAI
;
A
#
# COMPACT_ATOMS: atom_id res chain seq x y z
N MET A 1 21.97 4.36 -13.52
CA MET A 1 21.04 4.82 -12.47
C MET A 1 21.33 3.96 -11.25
N ALA A 2 21.64 4.59 -10.12
CA ALA A 2 21.85 3.86 -8.86
C ALA A 2 20.48 3.72 -8.17
N ASN A 3 20.37 2.83 -7.17
CA ASN A 3 19.19 2.78 -6.31
C ASN A 3 19.59 3.24 -4.91
N LEU A 4 18.63 3.84 -4.20
CA LEU A 4 18.76 4.12 -2.77
C LEU A 4 19.07 2.81 -2.04
N THR A 5 20.13 2.82 -1.24
CA THR A 5 20.56 1.70 -0.41
C THR A 5 20.92 2.21 0.98
N GLY A 6 20.93 1.31 1.96
CA GLY A 6 21.31 1.58 3.32
C GLY A 6 21.95 0.35 3.97
N LEU A 7 22.27 0.48 5.25
CA LEU A 7 22.78 -0.62 6.06
C LEU A 7 21.79 -0.93 7.17
N THR A 8 21.56 -2.21 7.42
CA THR A 8 20.88 -2.69 8.63
C THR A 8 21.77 -2.45 9.86
N PHE A 9 21.20 -2.60 11.07
CA PHE A 9 21.97 -2.54 12.32
C PHE A 9 23.17 -3.51 12.33
N GLY A 10 23.03 -4.68 11.71
CA GLY A 10 24.10 -5.67 11.55
C GLY A 10 25.05 -5.40 10.37
N GLN A 11 25.08 -4.17 9.84
CA GLN A 11 25.92 -3.75 8.71
C GLN A 11 25.71 -4.53 7.40
N LYS A 12 24.56 -5.19 7.25
CA LYS A 12 24.19 -5.82 5.96
C LYS A 12 23.56 -4.79 5.04
N GLU A 13 23.90 -4.86 3.75
CA GLU A 13 23.25 -4.07 2.70
C GLU A 13 21.74 -4.29 2.70
N TRP A 14 21.00 -3.19 2.53
CA TRP A 14 19.55 -3.20 2.47
C TRP A 14 19.07 -2.19 1.43
N THR A 15 18.29 -2.67 0.47
CA THR A 15 17.61 -1.82 -0.52
C THR A 15 16.13 -1.70 -0.13
N PRO A 16 15.67 -0.54 0.37
CA PRO A 16 14.25 -0.32 0.63
C PRO A 16 13.43 -0.41 -0.66
N LYS A 17 12.23 -0.99 -0.58
CA LYS A 17 11.29 -1.01 -1.70
C LYS A 17 9.97 -0.35 -1.34
N PHE A 18 9.72 0.78 -1.97
CA PHE A 18 8.60 1.68 -1.72
C PHE A 18 7.36 1.16 -2.41
N VAL A 19 6.19 1.33 -1.77
CA VAL A 19 4.94 0.94 -2.39
C VAL A 19 4.68 1.82 -3.61
N GLU A 20 4.46 1.20 -4.76
CA GLU A 20 4.15 1.90 -6.00
C GLU A 20 2.69 1.75 -6.37
N ASP A 21 2.16 0.53 -6.29
CA ASP A 21 0.81 0.20 -6.71
C ASP A 21 0.17 -0.91 -5.85
N ILE A 22 -1.17 -0.93 -5.86
CA ILE A 22 -2.00 -1.98 -5.26
C ILE A 22 -3.02 -2.45 -6.28
N ASN A 23 -2.97 -3.72 -6.65
CA ASN A 23 -4.00 -4.33 -7.50
C ASN A 23 -5.35 -4.35 -6.75
N LYS A 24 -6.27 -3.46 -7.16
CA LYS A 24 -7.60 -3.30 -6.55
C LYS A 24 -8.57 -4.43 -6.89
N GLU A 25 -8.38 -5.16 -7.98
CA GLU A 25 -9.24 -6.29 -8.38
C GLU A 25 -9.07 -7.47 -7.41
N THR A 26 -7.84 -7.72 -6.97
CA THR A 26 -7.51 -8.84 -6.07
C THR A 26 -7.57 -8.44 -4.59
N CYS A 27 -7.62 -7.14 -4.29
CA CYS A 27 -7.66 -6.62 -2.93
C CYS A 27 -9.00 -6.89 -2.26
N LEU A 28 -8.97 -7.49 -1.07
CA LEU A 28 -10.16 -7.89 -0.31
C LEU A 28 -10.66 -6.82 0.68
N GLY A 29 -10.01 -5.66 0.78
CA GLY A 29 -10.36 -4.66 1.82
C GLY A 29 -10.09 -5.10 3.26
N CYS A 30 -9.32 -6.18 3.50
CA CYS A 30 -9.20 -6.80 4.83
C CYS A 30 -8.45 -5.97 5.92
N GLY A 31 -7.92 -4.79 5.59
CA GLY A 31 -7.30 -3.87 6.56
C GLY A 31 -5.98 -4.31 7.23
N ARG A 32 -5.44 -5.50 6.94
CA ARG A 32 -4.20 -5.99 7.59
C ARG A 32 -2.98 -5.12 7.28
N CYS A 33 -2.87 -4.69 6.03
CA CYS A 33 -1.79 -3.82 5.57
C CYS A 33 -1.91 -2.40 6.15
N PHE A 34 -3.13 -1.89 6.35
CA PHE A 34 -3.38 -0.66 7.08
C PHE A 34 -2.84 -0.75 8.52
N LYS A 35 -3.23 -1.79 9.26
CA LYS A 35 -2.81 -1.97 10.66
C LYS A 35 -1.31 -2.17 10.86
N VAL A 36 -0.61 -2.82 9.91
CA VAL A 36 0.85 -3.04 10.02
C VAL A 36 1.66 -1.80 9.60
N CYS A 37 1.05 -0.86 8.90
CA CYS A 37 1.74 0.33 8.42
C CYS A 37 1.94 1.32 9.56
N GLY A 38 3.13 1.36 10.15
CA GLY A 38 3.50 2.34 11.18
C GLY A 38 3.67 3.78 10.69
N HIS A 39 3.39 4.06 9.41
CA HIS A 39 3.66 5.34 8.75
C HIS A 39 2.42 5.96 8.09
N ASN A 40 1.22 5.40 8.34
CA ASN A 40 -0.05 5.93 7.81
C ASN A 40 -0.07 6.12 6.29
N VAL A 41 0.62 5.25 5.54
CA VAL A 41 0.72 5.33 4.07
C VAL A 41 -0.59 4.94 3.39
N LEU A 42 -1.37 4.09 4.06
CA LEU A 42 -2.47 3.34 3.48
C LEU A 42 -3.81 3.75 4.11
N THR A 43 -4.91 3.58 3.38
CA THR A 43 -6.28 3.69 3.90
C THR A 43 -7.24 2.75 3.17
N LEU A 44 -8.37 2.42 3.79
CA LEU A 44 -9.49 1.80 3.09
C LEU A 44 -10.21 2.86 2.26
N LEU A 45 -10.61 2.47 1.06
CA LEU A 45 -11.39 3.27 0.11
C LEU A 45 -12.60 2.44 -0.31
N GLY A 46 -13.79 3.02 -0.23
CA GLY A 46 -14.99 2.51 -0.90
C GLY A 46 -14.82 2.58 -2.42
N VAL A 47 -15.28 1.53 -3.11
CA VAL A 47 -15.38 1.52 -4.58
C VAL A 47 -16.74 0.99 -5.03
N ASN A 48 -17.27 1.55 -6.11
CA ASN A 48 -18.51 1.10 -6.76
C ASN A 48 -18.30 -0.14 -7.64
N GLU A 49 -19.35 -0.59 -8.36
CA GLU A 49 -19.31 -1.75 -9.26
C GLU A 49 -18.24 -1.61 -10.36
N ASP A 50 -18.00 -0.38 -10.83
CA ASP A 50 -17.00 -0.05 -11.85
C ASP A 50 -15.57 0.07 -11.30
N GLY A 51 -15.38 -0.05 -9.97
CA GLY A 51 -14.10 0.05 -9.30
C GLY A 51 -13.58 1.48 -9.10
N GLU A 52 -14.43 2.47 -9.32
CA GLU A 52 -14.16 3.88 -9.07
C GLU A 52 -14.26 4.17 -7.58
N VAL A 53 -13.38 5.06 -7.08
CA VAL A 53 -13.40 5.44 -5.67
C VAL A 53 -14.57 6.38 -5.43
N VAL A 54 -15.43 6.03 -4.48
CA VAL A 54 -16.58 6.83 -4.06
C VAL A 54 -16.29 7.43 -2.68
N ASP A 55 -16.83 8.62 -2.42
CA ASP A 55 -16.71 9.26 -1.12
C ASP A 55 -17.69 8.61 -0.14
N GLU A 56 -17.19 8.10 0.99
CA GLU A 56 -18.01 7.46 2.03
C GLU A 56 -18.97 8.47 2.70
N ASP A 57 -18.70 9.78 2.59
CA ASP A 57 -19.51 10.85 3.18
C ASP A 57 -20.71 11.29 2.31
N GLU A 58 -20.73 10.97 1.00
CA GLU A 58 -21.76 11.49 0.08
C GLU A 58 -22.93 10.54 -0.17
N ASP A 59 -22.76 9.21 -0.21
CA ASP A 59 -23.85 8.22 -0.20
C ASP A 59 -23.27 6.78 -0.05
N ASP A 60 -23.42 6.17 1.14
CA ASP A 60 -22.93 4.80 1.46
C ASP A 60 -23.60 3.72 0.57
N ASP A 61 -24.72 4.06 -0.07
CA ASP A 61 -25.48 3.20 -0.98
C ASP A 61 -24.72 2.92 -2.31
N ASP A 62 -23.70 3.71 -2.65
CA ASP A 62 -22.86 3.50 -3.85
C ASP A 62 -21.57 2.68 -3.57
N VAL A 63 -21.33 2.29 -2.30
CA VAL A 63 -20.16 1.51 -1.89
C VAL A 63 -20.44 0.01 -2.01
N GLU A 64 -19.95 -0.59 -3.09
CA GLU A 64 -20.10 -2.04 -3.31
C GLU A 64 -19.06 -2.88 -2.57
N ARG A 65 -17.83 -2.37 -2.47
CA ARG A 65 -16.76 -3.02 -1.71
C ARG A 65 -15.68 -2.04 -1.29
N GLN A 66 -14.86 -2.42 -0.30
CA GLN A 66 -13.69 -1.65 0.08
C GLN A 66 -12.39 -2.26 -0.45
N VAL A 67 -11.47 -1.40 -0.86
CA VAL A 67 -10.10 -1.76 -1.27
C VAL A 67 -9.08 -0.91 -0.54
N MET A 68 -7.82 -1.34 -0.59
CA MET A 68 -6.73 -0.56 -0.01
C MET A 68 -6.21 0.48 -1.01
N GLY A 69 -6.05 1.71 -0.55
CA GLY A 69 -5.42 2.82 -1.28
C GLY A 69 -4.11 3.29 -0.66
N ILE A 70 -3.32 4.02 -1.44
CA ILE A 70 -2.08 4.69 -1.01
C ILE A 70 -2.40 6.19 -0.93
N ILE A 71 -2.45 6.75 0.28
CA ILE A 71 -2.81 8.18 0.49
C ILE A 71 -1.64 9.06 0.92
N ASN A 72 -0.65 8.51 1.61
CA ASN A 72 0.51 9.26 2.10
C ASN A 72 1.80 8.59 1.62
N LYS A 73 2.00 8.56 0.30
CA LYS A 73 3.14 7.87 -0.33
C LYS A 73 4.50 8.39 0.18
N ASP A 74 4.58 9.68 0.49
CA ASP A 74 5.79 10.34 1.00
C ASP A 74 6.25 9.80 2.37
N ASN A 75 5.34 9.19 3.15
CA ASN A 75 5.68 8.58 4.43
C ASN A 75 6.22 7.15 4.30
N CYS A 76 6.22 6.57 3.10
CA CYS A 76 6.66 5.20 2.90
C CYS A 76 8.17 5.07 3.13
N VAL A 77 8.58 4.19 4.04
CA VAL A 77 10.01 3.90 4.32
C VAL A 77 10.55 2.67 3.59
N GLY A 78 9.74 2.08 2.70
CA GLY A 78 10.14 0.93 1.89
C GLY A 78 10.40 -0.38 2.67
N CYS A 79 9.71 -0.59 3.80
CA CYS A 79 9.88 -1.77 4.66
C CYS A 79 9.19 -3.06 4.15
N GLU A 80 8.35 -2.95 3.12
CA GLU A 80 7.57 -4.04 2.51
C GLU A 80 6.61 -4.78 3.47
N ALA A 81 6.33 -4.24 4.67
CA ALA A 81 5.44 -4.88 5.64
C ALA A 81 4.01 -5.07 5.09
N CYS A 82 3.50 -4.09 4.33
CA CYS A 82 2.20 -4.16 3.67
C CYS A 82 2.10 -5.32 2.66
N ALA A 83 3.14 -5.52 1.84
CA ALA A 83 3.20 -6.61 0.88
C ALA A 83 3.28 -7.97 1.57
N LYS A 84 4.14 -8.10 2.59
CA LYS A 84 4.35 -9.36 3.32
C LYS A 84 3.10 -9.84 4.07
N ILE A 85 2.30 -8.92 4.61
CA ILE A 85 1.07 -9.29 5.35
C ILE A 85 -0.12 -9.54 4.42
N CYS A 86 -0.04 -9.13 3.15
CA CYS A 86 -1.16 -9.24 2.22
C CYS A 86 -1.36 -10.70 1.78
N PRO A 87 -2.48 -11.37 2.14
CA PRO A 87 -2.69 -12.77 1.81
C PRO A 87 -2.93 -13.00 0.30
N LYS A 88 -3.21 -11.94 -0.45
CA LYS A 88 -3.45 -11.95 -1.89
C LYS A 88 -2.27 -11.44 -2.72
N GLY A 89 -1.21 -10.93 -2.08
CA GLY A 89 -0.04 -10.41 -2.80
C GLY A 89 -0.36 -9.24 -3.72
N CYS A 90 -1.28 -8.35 -3.33
CA CYS A 90 -1.76 -7.26 -4.20
C CYS A 90 -0.74 -6.14 -4.48
N TYR A 91 0.44 -6.16 -3.84
CA TYR A 91 1.34 -4.99 -3.78
C TYR A 91 2.47 -5.08 -4.80
N THR A 92 2.75 -3.94 -5.44
CA THR A 92 3.99 -3.70 -6.17
C THR A 92 4.88 -2.79 -5.33
N ASN A 93 6.08 -3.27 -4.98
CA ASN A 93 7.10 -2.50 -4.27
C ASN A 93 8.37 -2.38 -5.11
N VAL A 94 8.89 -1.17 -5.29
CA VAL A 94 10.05 -0.89 -6.15
C VAL A 94 11.17 -0.15 -5.40
N PRO A 95 12.45 -0.41 -5.72
CA PRO A 95 13.55 0.44 -5.29
C PRO A 95 13.39 1.87 -5.83
N LEU A 96 13.90 2.85 -5.08
CA LEU A 96 13.97 4.23 -5.54
C LEU A 96 15.27 4.46 -6.33
N ALA A 97 15.17 4.86 -7.59
CA ALA A 97 16.33 5.24 -8.40
C ALA A 97 16.85 6.63 -8.01
N ILE A 98 18.18 6.77 -7.89
CA ILE A 98 18.92 8.00 -7.59
C ILE A 98 20.14 8.19 -8.50
#